data_AF-A0AAW8KQ50-F1
#
_entry.id   AF-A0AAW8KQ50-F1
#
_cell.length_a   1.000
_cell.length_b   1.000
_cell.length_c   1.000
_cell.angle_alpha   90.00
_cell.angle_beta   90.00
_cell.angle_gamma   90.00
#
_symmetry.space_group_name_H-M   'P 1'
#
loop_
_entity.id
_entity.type
_entity.pdbx_description
1 polymer ?
#
loop_
_entity_poly.entity_id
_entity_poly.type
_entity_poly.pdbx_seq_one_letter_code
_entity_poly.pdbx_strand_id
1 'polypeptide(L)' 'MNNPIPNVQIIEDPEYGVILVCQDLELADQFEDFLTEKHSVLFHIKFEPNQVSFFFDKTNTTSKVKELFNKFILSS' A
#
# COMPACT_ATOMS: atom_id res chain seq x y z
N MET A 1 -9.45 10.66 -14.29
CA MET A 1 -10.42 9.78 -13.62
C MET A 1 -9.93 9.53 -12.20
N ASN A 2 -10.65 10.00 -11.18
CA ASN A 2 -10.39 9.61 -9.78
C ASN A 2 -11.30 8.41 -9.50
N ASN A 3 -10.90 7.20 -9.93
CA ASN A 3 -11.57 6.02 -9.42
C ASN A 3 -11.14 5.86 -7.96
N PRO A 4 -12.06 5.92 -6.98
CA PRO A 4 -11.76 5.34 -5.69
C PRO A 4 -11.48 3.87 -5.96
N ILE A 5 -10.28 3.41 -5.63
CA ILE A 5 -9.91 2.01 -5.79
C ILE A 5 -10.76 1.29 -4.74
N PRO A 6 -11.84 0.59 -5.13
CA PRO A 6 -12.61 -0.15 -4.15
C PRO A 6 -11.65 -1.14 -3.52
N ASN A 7 -11.70 -1.30 -2.19
CA ASN A 7 -10.86 -2.24 -1.43
C ASN A 7 -9.49 -1.71 -0.96
N VAL A 8 -9.10 -0.45 -1.22
CA VAL A 8 -7.85 0.13 -0.68
C VAL A 8 -8.14 1.35 0.19
N GLN A 9 -7.61 1.34 1.41
CA GLN A 9 -7.64 2.46 2.34
C GLN A 9 -6.21 2.87 2.71
N ILE A 10 -5.93 4.17 2.73
CA ILE A 10 -4.64 4.70 3.16
C ILE A 10 -4.91 5.53 4.41
N ILE A 11 -4.30 5.12 5.52
CA ILE A 11 -4.47 5.68 6.85
C ILE A 11 -3.11 6.25 7.27
N GLU A 12 -3.11 7.41 7.92
CA GLU A 12 -1.92 7.94 8.57
C GLU A 12 -2.06 7.73 10.07
N ASP A 13 -1.06 7.11 10.67
CA ASP A 13 -0.98 6.82 12.08
C ASP A 13 0.27 7.51 12.67
N PRO A 14 0.12 8.28 13.77
CA PRO A 14 1.24 9.01 14.38
C PRO A 14 2.33 8.09 14.97
N GLU A 15 1.98 6.87 15.34
CA GLU A 15 2.90 5.87 15.89
C GLU A 15 3.55 5.06 14.77
N TYR A 16 2.77 4.61 13.78
CA TYR A 16 3.21 3.67 12.74
C TYR A 16 3.58 4.31 11.40
N GLY A 17 3.26 5.58 11.16
CA GLY A 17 3.50 6.25 9.88
C GLY A 17 2.31 6.12 8.93
N VAL A 18 2.52 5.62 7.71
CA VAL A 18 1.44 5.47 6.73
C VAL A 18 1.09 4.00 6.56
N ILE A 19 -0.19 3.67 6.67
CA ILE A 19 -0.69 2.31 6.58
C ILE A 19 -1.60 2.22 5.36
N LEU A 20 -1.27 1.36 4.40
CA LEU A 20 -2.16 0.99 3.31
C LEU A 20 -2.84 -0.33 3.65
N VAL A 21 -4.15 -0.30 3.77
CA VAL A 21 -4.98 -1.48 4.02
C VAL A 21 -5.63 -1.86 2.69
N CYS A 22 -5.38 -3.07 2.23
CA CYS A 22 -6.00 -3.64 1.05
C CYS A 22 -6.86 -4.84 1.46
N GLN A 23 -8.16 -4.80 1.15
CA GLN A 23 -9.09 -5.91 1.44
C GLN A 23 -9.06 -6.99 0.36
N ASP A 24 -8.45 -6.68 -0.78
CA ASP A 24 -8.32 -7.59 -1.91
C ASP A 24 -6.96 -8.31 -1.80
N LEU A 25 -7.00 -9.60 -1.47
CA LEU A 25 -5.79 -10.39 -1.21
C LEU A 25 -4.97 -10.59 -2.49
N GLU A 26 -5.62 -10.75 -3.65
CA GLU A 26 -4.93 -10.90 -4.93
C GLU A 26 -4.23 -9.60 -5.31
N LEU A 27 -4.90 -8.46 -5.13
CA LEU A 27 -4.31 -7.14 -5.37
C LEU A 27 -3.16 -6.85 -4.39
N ALA A 28 -3.29 -7.26 -3.14
CA ALA A 28 -2.25 -7.09 -2.13
C ALA A 28 -0.99 -7.90 -2.47
N ASP A 29 -1.14 -9.13 -2.93
CA ASP A 29 -0.04 -9.99 -3.36
C ASP A 29 0.72 -9.35 -4.54
N GLN A 30 0.00 -8.88 -5.55
CA GLN A 30 0.60 -8.17 -6.69
C GLN A 30 1.29 -6.86 -6.28
N PHE A 31 0.72 -6.14 -5.32
CA PHE A 31 1.31 -4.91 -4.82
C PHE A 31 2.57 -5.17 -3.99
N GLU A 32 2.61 -6.28 -3.24
CA GLU A 32 3.79 -6.75 -2.53
C GLU A 32 4.94 -7.05 -3.49
N ASP A 33 4.66 -7.80 -4.56
CA ASP A 33 5.65 -8.09 -5.60
C ASP A 33 6.21 -6.80 -6.23
N PHE A 34 5.33 -5.85 -6.58
CA PHE A 34 5.73 -4.53 -7.10
C PHE A 34 6.62 -3.75 -6.14
N LEU A 35 6.31 -3.79 -4.84
CA LEU A 35 7.09 -3.12 -3.80
C LEU A 35 8.47 -3.77 -3.64
N THR A 36 8.52 -5.10 -3.65
CA THR A 36 9.75 -5.89 -3.52
C THR A 36 10.67 -5.70 -4.74
N GLU A 37 10.12 -5.65 -5.95
CA GLU A 37 10.87 -5.31 -7.17
C GLU A 37 11.47 -3.90 -7.09
N LYS A 38 10.74 -2.96 -6.49
CA LYS A 38 11.24 -1.61 -6.21
C LYS A 38 12.04 -1.60 -4.91
N HIS A 39 13.24 -2.22 -4.95
CA HIS A 39 14.26 -2.34 -3.89
C HIS A 39 14.54 -1.13 -2.95
N SER A 40 13.95 0.05 -3.19
CA SER A 40 14.11 1.28 -2.43
C SER A 40 13.00 1.54 -1.39
N VAL A 41 11.98 0.69 -1.26
CA VAL A 41 10.89 0.90 -0.29
C VAL A 41 11.01 -0.06 0.87
N LEU A 42 11.26 0.50 2.06
CA LEU A 42 11.12 -0.24 3.31
C LEU A 42 9.64 -0.21 3.72
N PHE A 43 9.06 -1.39 3.87
CA PHE A 43 7.70 -1.58 4.33
C PHE A 43 7.61 -2.85 5.19
N HIS A 44 6.63 -2.89 6.08
CA HIS A 44 6.24 -4.11 6.80
C HIS A 44 4.86 -4.54 6.32
N ILE A 45 4.63 -5.84 6.19
CA ILE A 45 3.32 -6.39 5.86
C ILE A 45 2.75 -7.15 7.04
N LYS A 46 1.45 -6.98 7.25
CA LYS A 46 0.64 -7.79 8.15
C LYS A 46 -0.53 -8.39 7.37
N PHE A 47 -0.60 -9.72 7.37
CA PHE A 47 -1.71 -10.46 6.79
C PHE A 47 -2.80 -10.67 7.85
N GLU A 48 -4.01 -10.22 7.54
CA GLU A 48 -5.22 -10.45 8.33
C GLU A 48 -6.20 -11.30 7.49
N PRO A 49 -7.21 -11.95 8.12
CA PRO A 49 -8.07 -12.91 7.42
C PRO A 49 -8.82 -12.36 6.20
N ASN A 50 -9.10 -11.05 6.19
CA ASN A 50 -9.90 -10.38 5.15
C ASN A 50 -9.18 -9.16 4.55
N GLN A 51 -7.91 -8.93 4.90
CA GLN A 51 -7.16 -7.76 4.42
C GLN A 51 -5.66 -7.94 4.63
N VAL A 52 -4.87 -7.20 3.88
CA VAL A 52 -3.43 -7.06 4.06
C VAL A 52 -3.14 -5.60 4.41
N SER A 53 -2.30 -5.38 5.40
CA SER A 53 -1.89 -4.05 5.84
C SER A 53 -0.40 -3.85 5.58
N PHE A 54 -0.07 -2.83 4.79
CA PHE A 54 1.28 -2.41 4.45
C PHE A 54 1.63 -1.18 5.30
N PHE A 55 2.62 -1.32 6.15
CA PHE A 55 3.13 -0.28 7.03
C PHE A 55 4.35 0.34 6.37
N PHE A 56 4.22 1.60 6.01
CA PHE A 56 5.28 2.43 5.50
C PHE A 56 5.77 3.33 6.64
N ASP A 57 7.06 3.27 6.93
CA ASP A 57 7.69 4.11 7.96
C ASP A 57 7.33 5.60 7.79
N LYS A 58 7.50 6.37 8.86
CA LYS A 58 7.16 7.81 8.96
C LYS A 58 7.85 8.71 7.92
N THR A 59 8.82 8.18 7.18
CA THR A 59 9.49 8.86 6.05
C THR A 59 8.59 8.97 4.82
N ASN A 60 7.53 8.15 4.77
CA ASN A 60 6.51 8.16 3.75
C ASN A 60 5.32 9.01 4.19
N THR A 61 4.67 9.62 3.21
CA THR A 61 3.43 10.38 3.41
C THR A 61 2.30 9.67 2.69
N THR A 62 1.06 9.91 3.13
CA THR A 62 -0.14 9.40 2.46
C THR A 62 -0.13 9.68 0.96
N SER A 63 0.31 10.88 0.56
CA SER A 63 0.49 11.24 -0.85
C SER A 63 1.51 10.37 -1.59
N LYS A 64 2.68 10.10 -0.99
CA LYS A 64 3.70 9.24 -1.61
C LYS A 64 3.20 7.81 -1.78
N VAL A 65 2.57 7.26 -0.74
CA VAL A 65 2.01 5.89 -0.79
C VAL A 65 0.90 5.80 -1.83
N LYS A 66 0.03 6.81 -1.90
CA LYS A 66 -1.00 6.92 -2.94
C LYS A 66 -0.41 7.01 -4.34
N GLU A 67 0.62 7.82 -4.55
CA GLU A 67 1.32 7.89 -5.83
C GLU A 67 1.97 6.56 -6.20
N LEU A 68 2.55 5.86 -5.21
CA LEU A 68 3.18 4.57 -5.42
C LEU A 68 2.15 3.51 -5.82
N PHE A 69 1.01 3.48 -5.14
CA PHE A 69 -0.11 2.60 -5.49
C PHE A 69 -0.69 2.95 -6.86
N ASN A 70 -0.84 4.23 -7.20
CA ASN A 70 -1.24 4.65 -8.55
C ASN A 70 -0.24 4.18 -9.62
N LYS A 71 1.07 4.24 -9.34
CA LYS A 71 2.09 3.73 -10.27
C LYS A 71 1.96 2.24 -10.46
N PHE A 72 1.65 1.48 -9.42
CA PHE A 72 1.34 0.06 -9.52
C PHE A 72 0.15 -0.18 -10.47
N ILE A 73 -0.99 0.48 -10.24
CA ILE A 73 -2.19 0.35 -11.10
C ILE A 73 -1.93 0.75 -12.55
N LEU A 74 -1.13 1.80 -12.79
CA LEU A 74 -0.77 2.25 -14.14
C LEU A 74 0.27 1.35 -14.82
N SER A 75 1.02 0.56 -14.05
CA SER A 75 2.05 -0.34 -14.56
C SER A 75 1.53 -1.76 -14.81
N SER A 76 0.28 -2.04 -14.40
CA SER A 76 -0.35 -3.34 -14.46
C SER A 76 -1.38 -3.49 -15.59
#